data_AF-A0A151QN70-F1
#
_entry.id   AF-A0A151QN70-F1
#
_cell.length_a   1.000
_cell.length_b   1.000
_cell.length_c   1.000
_cell.angle_alpha   90.00
_cell.angle_beta   90.00
_cell.angle_gamma   90.00
#
_symmetry.space_group_name_H-M   'P 1'
#
loop_
_entity.id
_entity.type
_entity.pdbx_description
1 polymer ?
#
loop_
_entity_poly.entity_id
_entity_poly.type
_entity_poly.pdbx_seq_one_letter_code
_entity_poly.pdbx_strand_id
1 'polypeptide(L)' 'MTLDVAQANYTTTEKELIAIVFALDKFRSYLLGSRVIVYTNHAALKYLLKKAESKPILIRWVLWL' A
#
# COMPACT_ATOMS: atom_id res chain seq x y z
N MET A 1 12.27 -5.08 -12.82
CA MET A 1 11.04 -5.09 -11.99
C MET A 1 9.87 -5.45 -12.90
N THR A 2 9.61 -6.74 -13.05
CA THR A 2 8.47 -7.27 -13.79
C THR A 2 7.37 -7.60 -12.79
N LEU A 3 6.22 -6.94 -12.92
CA LEU A 3 5.04 -7.24 -12.10
C LEU A 3 4.61 -8.67 -12.41
N ASP A 4 4.38 -9.46 -11.36
CA ASP A 4 3.95 -10.85 -11.46
C ASP A 4 2.59 -10.94 -12.21
N VAL A 5 2.29 -12.04 -12.91
CA VAL A 5 1.06 -12.16 -13.74
C VAL A 5 -0.21 -11.96 -12.89
N ALA A 6 -0.16 -12.31 -11.60
CA ALA A 6 -1.23 -12.02 -10.65
C ALA A 6 -1.40 -10.52 -10.37
N GLN A 7 -0.30 -9.75 -10.39
CA GLN A 7 -0.31 -8.30 -10.20
C GLN A 7 -0.79 -7.53 -11.44
N ALA A 8 -0.71 -8.14 -12.63
CA ALA A 8 -1.24 -7.54 -13.85
C ALA A 8 -2.75 -7.33 -13.78
N ASN A 9 -3.47 -8.28 -13.15
CA ASN A 9 -4.92 -8.25 -12.95
C ASN A 9 -5.39 -7.33 -11.82
N TYR A 10 -4.47 -6.74 -11.04
CA TYR A 10 -4.85 -5.79 -10.01
C TYR A 10 -5.42 -4.52 -10.60
N THR A 11 -6.46 -4.04 -9.91
CA THR A 11 -7.03 -2.72 -10.18
C THR A 11 -5.98 -1.64 -9.96
N THR A 12 -6.12 -0.49 -10.63
CA THR A 12 -5.20 0.65 -10.48
C THR A 12 -4.99 1.03 -9.02
N THR A 13 -6.04 0.97 -8.21
CA THR A 13 -6.00 1.23 -6.77
C THR A 13 -5.15 0.22 -5.99
N GLU A 14 -5.22 -1.07 -6.30
CA GLU A 14 -4.40 -2.12 -5.67
C GLU A 14 -2.92 -1.96 -6.05
N LYS A 15 -2.62 -1.60 -7.30
CA LYS A 15 -1.24 -1.35 -7.77
C LYS A 15 -0.62 -0.15 -7.05
N GLU A 16 -1.37 0.94 -6.89
CA GLU A 16 -0.89 2.11 -6.16
C GLU A 16 -0.67 1.82 -4.67
N LEU A 17 -1.55 1.02 -4.05
CA LEU A 17 -1.35 0.61 -2.65
C LEU A 17 -0.06 -0.21 -2.50
N ILE A 18 0.20 -1.15 -3.42
CA ILE A 18 1.45 -1.92 -3.42
C ILE A 18 2.66 -1.00 -3.58
N ALA A 19 2.58 0.03 -4.44
CA ALA A 19 3.65 1.00 -4.60
C ALA A 19 3.92 1.79 -3.31
N ILE A 20 2.87 2.15 -2.55
CA ILE A 20 3.01 2.83 -1.25
C ILE A 20 3.67 1.89 -0.23
N VAL A 21 3.17 0.65 -0.08
CA VAL A 21 3.74 -0.34 0.84
C VAL A 21 5.21 -0.60 0.51
N PHE A 22 5.54 -0.76 -0.77
CA PHE A 22 6.91 -0.97 -1.23
C PHE A 22 7.82 0.22 -0.93
N ALA A 23 7.34 1.46 -1.12
CA ALA A 23 8.09 2.65 -0.74
C ALA A 23 8.30 2.72 0.78
N LEU A 24 7.26 2.46 1.57
CA LEU A 24 7.37 2.45 3.03
C LEU A 24 8.35 1.39 3.54
N ASP A 25 8.35 0.19 2.97
CA ASP A 25 9.30 -0.87 3.33
C ASP A 25 10.74 -0.49 2.96
N LYS A 26 10.94 0.06 1.75
CA LYS A 26 12.26 0.52 1.31
C LYS A 26 12.85 1.62 2.20
N PHE A 27 12.00 2.51 2.69
CA PHE A 27 12.41 3.61 3.56
C PHE A 27 12.19 3.31 5.05
N ARG A 28 11.83 2.06 5.42
CA ARG A 28 11.48 1.68 6.80
C ARG A 28 12.55 2.08 7.81
N SER A 29 13.82 1.88 7.49
CA SER A 29 14.95 2.25 8.35
C SER A 29 15.06 3.76 8.61
N TYR A 30 14.59 4.59 7.68
CA TYR A 30 14.59 6.06 7.80
C TYR A 30 13.30 6.61 8.42
N LEU A 31 12.21 5.86 8.28
CA LEU A 31 10.88 6.22 8.77
C LEU A 31 10.63 5.72 10.20
N LEU A 32 11.40 4.72 10.65
CA LEU A 32 11.38 4.19 12.02
C LEU A 32 11.68 5.31 13.02
N GLY A 33 10.67 5.69 13.81
CA GLY A 33 10.76 6.72 14.85
C GLY A 33 10.26 8.10 14.44
N SER A 34 9.78 8.29 13.20
CA SER A 34 9.25 9.57 12.73
C SER A 34 7.80 9.46 12.24
N ARG A 35 7.02 10.54 12.35
CA ARG A 35 5.66 10.60 11.81
C ARG A 35 5.73 10.72 10.29
N VAL A 36 5.27 9.69 9.59
CA VAL A 36 5.20 9.66 8.12
C VAL A 36 3.83 10.11 7.64
N ILE A 37 3.79 11.09 6.74
CA ILE A 37 2.56 11.53 6.06
C ILE A 37 2.70 11.21 4.58
N VAL A 38 1.87 10.29 4.08
CA VAL A 38 1.84 9.92 2.67
C VAL A 38 0.76 10.76 1.97
N TYR A 39 1.17 11.57 1.00
CA TYR A 39 0.25 12.31 0.13
C TYR A 39 0.00 11.49 -1.14
N THR A 40 -1.26 11.17 -1.40
CA THR A 40 -1.70 10.52 -2.64
C THR A 40 -2.76 11.38 -3.31
N ASN A 41 -2.71 11.50 -4.64
CA ASN A 41 -3.74 12.17 -5.44
C ASN A 41 -5.00 11.30 -5.61
N HIS A 42 -4.97 10.05 -5.14
CA HIS A 42 -6.02 9.09 -5.36
C HIS A 42 -6.99 9.05 -4.17
N ALA A 43 -8.13 9.72 -4.32
CA ALA A 43 -9.16 9.79 -3.28
C ALA A 43 -9.66 8.40 -2.85
N ALA A 44 -9.71 7.44 -3.79
CA ALA A 44 -10.10 6.05 -3.51
C ALA A 44 -9.19 5.38 -2.47
N LEU A 45 -7.89 5.66 -2.49
CA LEU A 45 -6.95 5.16 -1.48
C LEU A 45 -7.21 5.76 -0.10
N LYS A 46 -7.55 7.05 -0.04
CA LYS A 46 -7.91 7.72 1.22
C LYS A 46 -9.17 7.09 1.84
N TYR A 47 -10.15 6.72 1.00
CA TYR A 47 -11.34 6.00 1.44
C TYR A 47 -11.02 4.56 1.87
N LEU A 48 -10.18 3.83 1.13
CA LEU A 48 -9.75 2.47 1.46
C LEU A 48 -8.93 2.37 2.75
N LEU A 49 -8.04 3.32 3.01
CA LEU A 49 -7.29 3.35 4.27
C LEU A 49 -8.19 3.68 5.47
N LYS A 50 -9.20 4.53 5.26
CA LYS A 50 -10.16 4.92 6.31
C LYS A 50 -11.21 3.83 6.57
N LYS A 51 -11.59 3.10 5.52
CA LYS A 51 -12.50 1.96 5.55
C LYS A 51 -11.62 0.71 5.52
N ALA A 52 -11.04 0.35 6.66
CA ALA A 52 -10.15 -0.80 6.83
C ALA A 52 -10.86 -2.15 6.57
N GLU A 53 -11.41 -2.35 5.38
CA GLU A 53 -12.32 -3.44 5.06
C GLU A 53 -11.77 -4.39 3.99
N SER A 54 -11.63 -5.64 4.46
CA SER A 54 -12.38 -6.81 3.99
C SER A 54 -11.89 -7.60 2.78
N LYS A 55 -10.69 -7.32 2.24
CA LYS A 55 -9.94 -8.36 1.50
C LYS A 55 -8.83 -8.93 2.38
N PRO A 56 -8.80 -10.25 2.66
CA PRO A 56 -7.79 -10.87 3.52
C PRO A 56 -6.34 -10.63 3.03
N ILE A 57 -6.18 -10.37 1.73
CA ILE A 57 -4.92 -9.91 1.14
C ILE A 57 -4.46 -8.61 1.79
N LEU A 58 -5.29 -7.56 1.83
CA LEU A 58 -4.90 -6.23 2.35
C LEU A 58 -4.51 -6.26 3.83
N ILE A 59 -5.24 -7.03 4.64
CA ILE A 59 -4.93 -7.24 6.05
C ILE A 59 -3.57 -7.92 6.23
N ARG A 60 -3.23 -8.88 5.36
CA ARG A 60 -1.93 -9.57 5.39
C ARG A 60 -0.76 -8.62 5.10
N TRP A 61 -0.94 -7.64 4.21
CA TRP A 61 0.10 -6.64 3.93
C TRP A 61 0.29 -5.66 5.08
N VAL A 62 -0.79 -5.23 5.73
CA VAL A 62 -0.72 -4.37 6.92
C VAL A 62 -0.05 -5.08 8.10
N LEU A 63 -0.26 -6.39 8.26
CA LEU A 63 0.42 -7.20 9.29
C LEU A 63 1.91 -7.46 9.00
N TRP A 64 2.33 -7.35 7.74
CA TRP A 64 3.73 -7.54 7.33
C TRP A 64 4.56 -6.25 7.45
N LEU A 65 3.91 -5.10 7.40
CA LEU A 65 4.48 -3.79 7.71
C LEU A 65 4.81 -3.71 9.20
#